data_AF-A0A9J6GH30-F1
#
_entry.id   AF-A0A9J6GH30-F1
#
_cell.length_a   1.000
_cell.length_b   1.000
_cell.length_c   1.000
_cell.angle_alpha   90.00
_cell.angle_beta   90.00
_cell.angle_gamma   90.00
#
_symmetry.space_group_name_H-M   'P 1'
#
loop_
_entity.id
_entity.type
_entity.pdbx_description
1 polymer ?
#
loop_
_entity_poly.entity_id
_entity_poly.type
_entity_poly.pdbx_seq_one_letter_code
_entity_poly.pdbx_strand_id
1 'polypeptide(L)'
;MQLHSLSFPAGYLVGNALSFFIAGSNTVAVTIHWHMLNFANNADTLQARAQQEIDEVVGRERQPTWEDRNKMPFTMACIWEMYRWKTVSPLGVPRG
;
A
#
# COMPACT_ATOMS: atom_id res chain seq x y z
N MET A 1 -16.23 34.11 -28.20
CA MET A 1 -16.46 33.41 -26.92
C MET A 1 -16.70 31.94 -27.22
N GLN A 2 -15.64 31.15 -27.44
CA GLN A 2 -15.76 29.73 -27.75
C GLN A 2 -15.75 28.94 -26.44
N LEU A 3 -16.90 28.36 -26.11
CA LEU A 3 -16.97 27.27 -25.15
C LEU A 3 -16.32 26.04 -25.82
N HIS A 4 -15.00 25.92 -25.71
CA HIS A 4 -14.33 24.66 -25.97
C HIS A 4 -14.81 23.69 -24.89
N SER A 5 -15.86 22.95 -25.20
CA SER A 5 -16.41 21.88 -24.38
C SER A 5 -15.26 21.03 -23.84
N LEU A 6 -15.28 20.73 -22.54
CA LEU A 6 -14.44 19.75 -21.85
C LEU A 6 -14.61 18.35 -22.47
N SER A 7 -14.17 18.18 -23.71
CA SER A 7 -14.09 16.87 -24.34
C SER A 7 -12.88 16.20 -23.73
N PHE A 8 -13.04 14.97 -23.24
CA PHE A 8 -11.97 14.14 -22.71
C PHE A 8 -11.58 13.15 -23.82
N PRO A 9 -10.57 13.45 -24.66
CA PRO A 9 -10.20 12.58 -25.77
C PRO A 9 -9.83 11.18 -25.28
N ALA A 10 -10.15 10.16 -26.07
CA ALA A 10 -9.85 8.76 -25.73
C ALA A 10 -8.36 8.53 -25.37
N GLY A 11 -7.44 9.31 -25.95
CA GLY A 11 -6.01 9.26 -25.60
C GLY A 11 -5.70 9.60 -24.13
N TYR A 12 -6.42 10.55 -23.53
CA TYR A 12 -6.26 10.89 -22.10
C TYR A 12 -6.81 9.78 -21.20
N LEU A 13 -7.89 9.12 -21.61
CA LEU A 13 -8.43 7.96 -20.89
C LEU A 13 -7.40 6.83 -20.83
N VAL A 14 -6.84 6.47 -21.99
CA VAL A 14 -5.81 5.42 -22.07
C VAL A 14 -4.55 5.84 -21.31
N GLY A 15 -4.07 7.07 -21.48
CA GLY A 15 -2.90 7.59 -20.78
C GLY A 15 -3.05 7.60 -19.26
N ASN A 16 -4.20 8.04 -18.75
CA ASN A 16 -4.48 8.05 -17.31
C ASN A 16 -4.63 6.62 -16.76
N ALA A 17 -5.34 5.75 -17.46
CA ALA A 17 -5.48 4.34 -17.06
C ALA A 17 -4.11 3.65 -16.95
N LEU A 18 -3.25 3.86 -17.95
CA LEU A 18 -1.88 3.35 -17.93
C LEU A 18 -1.06 3.94 -16.77
N SER A 19 -1.19 5.24 -16.53
CA SER A 19 -0.49 5.92 -15.44
C SER A 19 -0.89 5.37 -14.07
N PHE A 20 -2.19 5.18 -13.81
CA PHE A 20 -2.69 4.56 -12.58
C PHE A 20 -2.18 3.13 -12.42
N PHE A 21 -2.21 2.33 -13.50
CA PHE A 21 -1.76 0.96 -13.45
C PHE A 21 -0.28 0.86 -13.12
N ILE A 22 0.58 1.62 -13.82
CA ILE A 22 2.04 1.60 -13.58
C ILE A 22 2.36 2.11 -12.16
N ALA A 23 1.78 3.25 -11.76
CA ALA A 23 2.05 3.85 -10.47
C ALA A 23 1.56 2.99 -9.29
N GLY A 24 0.42 2.29 -9.44
CA GLY A 24 -0.20 1.52 -8.36
C GLY A 24 0.19 0.03 -8.31
N SER A 25 0.57 -0.58 -9.43
CA SER A 25 0.87 -2.02 -9.46
C SER A 25 2.21 -2.34 -8.83
N ASN A 26 3.30 -1.88 -9.45
CA ASN A 26 4.66 -2.23 -9.04
C ASN A 26 4.98 -1.74 -7.63
N THR A 27 4.52 -0.54 -7.28
CA THR A 27 4.84 0.07 -5.97
C THR A 27 4.19 -0.70 -4.82
N VAL A 28 2.93 -1.10 -4.96
CA VAL A 28 2.23 -1.92 -3.96
C VAL A 28 2.84 -3.31 -3.88
N ALA A 29 3.13 -3.95 -5.02
CA ALA A 29 3.75 -5.27 -5.05
C ALA A 29 5.10 -5.27 -4.32
N VAL A 30 6.01 -4.35 -4.65
CA VAL A 30 7.33 -4.25 -3.98
C VAL A 30 7.18 -4.01 -2.49
N THR A 31 6.23 -3.16 -2.08
CA THR A 31 5.96 -2.90 -0.65
C THR A 31 5.54 -4.17 0.07
N ILE A 32 4.62 -4.96 -0.50
CA ILE A 32 4.18 -6.23 0.10
C ILE A 32 5.34 -7.23 0.21
N HIS A 33 6.18 -7.34 -0.83
CA HIS A 33 7.34 -8.22 -0.81
C HIS A 33 8.32 -7.86 0.32
N TRP A 34 8.57 -6.57 0.54
CA TRP A 34 9.40 -6.12 1.66
C TRP A 34 8.81 -6.48 3.02
N HIS A 35 7.49 -6.34 3.21
CA HIS A 35 6.81 -6.78 4.44
C HIS A 35 6.95 -8.28 4.67
N MET A 36 6.69 -9.09 3.64
CA MET A 36 6.82 -10.55 3.73
C MET A 36 8.25 -10.96 4.08
N LEU A 37 9.25 -10.34 3.45
CA LEU A 37 10.66 -10.59 3.76
C LEU A 37 11.01 -10.19 5.20
N ASN A 38 10.54 -9.02 5.65
CA ASN A 38 10.80 -8.55 7.00
C ASN A 38 10.17 -9.47 8.07
N PHE A 39 8.95 -9.94 7.85
CA PHE A 39 8.29 -10.90 8.72
C PHE A 39 8.95 -12.28 8.68
N ALA A 40 9.30 -12.78 7.49
CA ALA A 40 10.03 -14.05 7.37
C ALA A 40 11.38 -14.02 8.10
N ASN A 41 12.10 -12.89 8.06
CA ASN A 41 13.37 -12.73 8.78
C ASN A 41 13.21 -12.52 10.30
N ASN A 42 12.01 -12.12 10.76
CA ASN A 42 11.72 -11.80 12.16
C ASN A 42 10.45 -12.52 12.63
N ALA A 43 10.36 -13.81 12.32
CA ALA A 43 9.14 -14.59 12.50
C ALA A 43 8.68 -14.61 13.97
N ASP A 44 9.60 -14.88 14.89
CA ASP A 44 9.30 -15.04 16.31
C ASP A 44 9.01 -13.73 17.05
N THR A 45 9.29 -12.58 16.43
CA THR A 45 9.17 -11.26 17.08
C THR A 45 8.12 -10.40 16.40
N LEU A 46 8.40 -9.95 15.17
CA LEU A 46 7.52 -9.02 14.46
C LEU A 46 6.30 -9.73 13.89
N GLN A 47 6.51 -10.86 13.22
CA GLN A 47 5.41 -11.57 12.57
C GLN A 47 4.44 -12.17 13.59
N ALA A 48 4.95 -12.88 14.60
CA ALA A 48 4.13 -13.49 15.64
C ALA A 48 3.27 -12.44 16.37
N ARG A 49 3.85 -11.29 16.72
CA ARG A 49 3.13 -10.21 17.39
C ARG A 49 2.08 -9.54 16.51
N ALA A 50 2.36 -9.33 15.22
CA ALA A 50 1.37 -8.78 14.30
C ALA A 50 0.21 -9.76 14.08
N GLN A 51 0.52 -11.05 13.92
CA GLN A 51 -0.49 -12.10 13.80
C GLN A 51 -1.35 -12.21 15.06
N GLN A 52 -0.77 -12.11 16.25
CA GLN A 52 -1.51 -12.09 17.51
C GLN A 52 -2.48 -10.91 17.57
N GLU A 53 -2.03 -9.70 17.26
CA GLU A 53 -2.90 -8.51 17.27
C GLU A 53 -4.05 -8.65 16.24
N ILE A 54 -3.77 -9.21 15.06
CA ILE A 54 -4.80 -9.51 14.05
C ILE A 54 -5.80 -10.55 14.56
N ASP A 55 -5.33 -11.65 15.15
CA ASP A 55 -6.19 -12.70 15.72
C ASP A 55 -7.07 -12.15 16.87
N GLU A 56 -6.55 -11.21 17.68
CA GLU A 56 -7.30 -10.57 18.77
C GLU A 56 -8.38 -9.59 18.28
N VAL A 57 -8.10 -8.79 17.24
CA VAL A 57 -9.02 -7.75 16.74
C VAL A 57 -10.00 -8.29 15.71
N VAL A 58 -9.50 -9.08 14.76
CA VAL A 58 -10.26 -9.58 13.62
C VAL A 58 -10.87 -10.94 13.92
N GLY A 59 -10.12 -11.79 14.61
CA GLY A 59 -10.44 -13.21 14.75
C GLY A 59 -10.22 -13.99 13.45
N ARG A 60 -10.55 -15.29 13.48
CA ARG A 60 -10.33 -16.19 12.34
C ARG A 60 -11.57 -16.46 11.48
N GLU A 61 -12.72 -15.95 11.89
CA GLU A 61 -14.01 -16.24 11.23
C GLU A 61 -14.38 -15.24 10.13
N ARG A 62 -13.69 -14.09 10.06
CA ARG A 62 -13.99 -13.03 9.11
C ARG A 62 -12.73 -12.42 8.50
N GLN A 63 -12.90 -11.74 7.38
CA GLN A 63 -11.83 -10.93 6.80
C GLN A 63 -11.67 -9.58 7.53
N PRO A 64 -10.46 -9.00 7.50
CA PRO A 64 -10.22 -7.65 8.02
C PRO A 64 -11.05 -6.59 7.29
N THR A 65 -11.48 -5.57 8.01
CA THR A 65 -12.18 -4.39 7.49
C THR A 65 -11.33 -3.13 7.69
N TRP A 66 -11.70 -2.04 7.02
CA TRP A 66 -11.00 -0.76 7.18
C TRP A 66 -11.08 -0.18 8.59
N GLU A 67 -12.13 -0.51 9.36
CA GLU A 67 -12.32 0.00 10.72
C GLU A 67 -11.39 -0.68 11.73
N ASP A 68 -11.01 -1.93 11.48
CA ASP A 68 -10.14 -2.72 12.37
C ASP A 68 -8.76 -2.08 12.55
N ARG A 69 -8.28 -1.35 11.54
CA ARG A 69 -6.96 -0.69 11.58
C ARG A 69 -6.80 0.25 12.79
N ASN A 70 -7.89 0.84 13.27
CA ASN A 70 -7.87 1.75 14.41
C ASN A 70 -7.60 1.02 15.73
N LYS A 71 -7.78 -0.30 15.75
CA LYS A 71 -7.55 -1.19 16.90
C LYS A 71 -6.29 -2.04 16.74
N MET A 72 -5.55 -1.90 15.64
CA MET A 72 -4.31 -2.65 15.35
C MET A 72 -3.09 -1.73 15.27
N PRO A 73 -2.73 -1.00 16.35
CA PRO A 73 -1.65 -0.02 16.33
C PRO A 73 -0.28 -0.64 16.01
N PHE A 74 0.00 -1.88 16.44
CA PHE A 74 1.28 -2.53 16.17
C PHE A 74 1.42 -2.90 14.69
N THR A 75 0.39 -3.52 14.11
CA THR A 75 0.34 -3.86 12.69
C THR A 75 0.45 -2.62 11.82
N MET A 76 -0.26 -1.55 12.19
CA MET A 76 -0.14 -0.26 11.49
C MET A 76 1.25 0.33 11.64
N ALA A 77 1.88 0.25 12.81
CA ALA A 77 3.25 0.72 13.01
C ALA A 77 4.25 -0.05 12.13
N CYS A 78 4.11 -1.38 11.99
CA CYS A 78 4.92 -2.17 11.06
C CYS A 78 4.76 -1.70 9.61
N ILE A 79 3.52 -1.39 9.19
CA ILE A 79 3.24 -0.87 7.84
C ILE A 79 3.95 0.47 7.61
N TRP A 80 3.76 1.41 8.54
CA TRP A 80 4.38 2.74 8.45
C TRP A 80 5.91 2.66 8.49
N GLU A 81 6.47 1.81 9.34
CA GLU A 81 7.90 1.64 9.47
C GLU A 81 8.51 1.05 8.19
N MET A 82 7.80 0.16 7.50
CA MET A 82 8.25 -0.32 6.20
C MET A 82 8.28 0.79 5.15
N TYR A 83 7.26 1.66 5.11
CA TYR A 83 7.28 2.82 4.21
C TYR A 83 8.44 3.77 4.49
N ARG A 84 8.84 3.91 5.76
CA ARG A 84 9.99 4.72 6.19
C ARG A 84 11.33 4.06 5.84
N TRP A 85 11.47 2.75 6.08
CA TRP A 85 12.74 2.02 5.94
C TRP A 85 13.02 1.55 4.50
N LYS A 86 11.98 1.10 3.79
CA LYS A 86 12.04 0.56 2.43
C LYS A 86 11.15 1.35 1.47
N THR A 87 11.33 2.67 1.46
CA THR A 87 10.64 3.56 0.52
C THR A 87 10.89 3.10 -0.92
N VAL A 88 9.81 2.83 -1.67
CA VAL A 88 9.88 2.29 -3.04
C VAL A 88 10.55 3.26 -4.03
N SER A 89 10.47 4.57 -3.77
CA SER A 89 11.09 5.61 -4.59
C SER A 89 11.85 6.61 -3.69
N PRO A 90 13.09 6.30 -3.28
CA PRO A 90 13.87 7.17 -2.39
C PRO A 90 14.18 8.54 -2.98
N LEU A 91 14.33 8.63 -4.31
CA LEU A 91 14.62 9.85 -5.04
C LEU A 91 13.35 10.54 -5.61
N GLY A 92 12.19 9.91 -5.44
CA GLY A 92 10.94 10.38 -6.04
C GLY A 92 10.97 10.35 -7.58
N VAL A 93 10.00 11.03 -8.18
CA VAL A 93 9.94 11.25 -9.64
C VAL A 93 10.74 12.52 -9.96
N PRO A 94 11.66 12.48 -10.94
CA PRO A 94 12.36 13.68 -11.40
C PRO A 94 11.38 14.80 -11.77
N ARG A 95 11.66 16.01 -11.30
CA ARG A 95 10.93 17.22 -11.68
C ARG A 95 11.86 18.05 -12.56
N GLY A 96 11.46 18.26 -13.80
CA GLY A 96 12.09 19.18 -14.74
C GLY A 96 11.27 20.44 -14.93
#